data_AF-M6A0P5-F1
#
_entry.id   AF-M6A0P5-F1
#
_cell.length_a   1.000
_cell.length_b   1.000
_cell.length_c   1.000
_cell.angle_alpha   90.00
_cell.angle_beta   90.00
_cell.angle_gamma   90.00
#
_symmetry.space_group_name_H-M   'P 1'
#
loop_
_entity.id
_entity.type
_entity.pdbx_description
1 polymer ?
#
loop_
_entity_poly.entity_id
_entity_poly.type
_entity_poly.pdbx_seq_one_letter_code
_entity_poly.pdbx_strand_id
1 'polypeptide(L)'
;MKARFFSGDRPILFLLIFNIVVFTVIFIYDYTRYGYQGSQEVIGTILYKSNTVKRKYDSEVVWKEIKIGNSLQNRDTILTSENSQAKIRLLDGSEITIAENSMIFIDYLDNRANLEISEGGLQITRKSNSKENTSSLGIRSGDGVLKLVEGVVNVEKKKNQKTLEYAIVSGSVKVDPSNPFPMLPKKSLDEFEKLFPVAADIQTTQSLQESETANSSSSIESNSTFEGNTQKQNYDYDKVQKVSDPTVNKKNEEFKNSESNPESRHNSHSLSEVKKQKRMSEELLRQEKEKRRREREYREQKEFLRM
;
A
#
# COMPACT_ATOMS: atom_id res chain seq x y z
N MET A 1 69.23 -38.10 9.20
CA MET A 1 69.10 -38.21 7.73
C MET A 1 67.96 -37.30 7.28
N LYS A 2 68.13 -36.48 6.23
CA LYS A 2 67.05 -35.60 5.75
C LYS A 2 65.97 -36.44 5.05
N ALA A 3 64.73 -36.35 5.51
CA ALA A 3 63.64 -37.18 4.99
C ALA A 3 63.30 -36.80 3.54
N ARG A 4 63.29 -37.80 2.63
CA ARG A 4 62.99 -37.64 1.20
C ARG A 4 61.48 -37.49 0.93
N PHE A 5 60.83 -36.51 1.56
CA PHE A 5 59.41 -36.23 1.33
C PHE A 5 59.12 -35.60 -0.05
N PHE A 6 60.13 -34.99 -0.69
CA PHE A 6 60.00 -34.18 -1.92
C PHE A 6 60.49 -34.85 -3.21
N SER A 7 60.55 -36.19 -3.28
CA SER A 7 60.92 -36.91 -4.50
C SER A 7 59.74 -37.69 -5.10
N GLY A 8 59.46 -37.46 -6.38
CA GLY A 8 58.36 -38.08 -7.15
C GLY A 8 57.13 -37.18 -7.30
N ASP A 9 55.97 -37.77 -7.61
CA ASP A 9 54.72 -37.04 -7.90
C ASP A 9 53.96 -36.54 -6.66
N ARG A 10 54.43 -36.93 -5.46
CA ARG A 10 53.85 -36.56 -4.16
C ARG A 10 53.67 -35.04 -3.95
N PRO A 11 54.64 -34.15 -4.24
CA PRO A 11 54.44 -32.70 -4.21
C PRO A 11 53.28 -32.20 -5.10
N ILE A 12 53.05 -32.82 -6.26
CA ILE A 12 51.93 -32.46 -7.15
C ILE A 12 50.60 -32.87 -6.53
N LEU A 13 50.53 -34.06 -5.93
CA LEU A 13 49.35 -34.51 -5.15
C LEU A 13 49.06 -33.56 -3.97
N PHE A 14 50.07 -33.16 -3.21
CA PHE A 14 49.91 -32.21 -2.10
C PHE A 14 49.44 -30.83 -2.57
N LEU A 15 49.97 -30.32 -3.69
CA LEU A 15 49.52 -29.05 -4.29
C LEU A 15 48.05 -29.13 -4.72
N LEU A 16 47.65 -30.25 -5.35
CA LEU A 16 46.28 -30.46 -5.81
C LEU A 16 45.29 -30.58 -4.64
N ILE A 17 45.63 -31.34 -3.60
CA ILE A 17 44.81 -31.43 -2.37
C ILE A 17 44.73 -30.06 -1.67
N PHE A 18 45.85 -29.34 -1.55
CA PHE A 18 45.87 -27.98 -0.98
C PHE A 18 44.96 -27.04 -1.77
N ASN A 19 45.00 -27.09 -3.10
CA ASN A 19 44.15 -26.27 -3.97
C ASN A 19 42.66 -26.57 -3.78
N ILE A 20 42.27 -27.86 -3.70
CA ILE A 20 40.89 -28.28 -3.39
C ILE A 20 40.45 -27.75 -2.03
N VAL A 21 41.28 -27.91 -0.99
CA VAL A 21 40.97 -27.44 0.37
C VAL A 21 40.82 -25.91 0.40
N VAL A 22 41.73 -25.17 -0.23
CA VAL A 22 41.68 -23.70 -0.31
C VAL A 22 40.40 -23.24 -1.02
N PHE A 23 40.10 -23.77 -2.20
CA PHE A 23 38.87 -23.38 -2.92
C PHE A 23 37.60 -23.81 -2.18
N THR A 24 37.61 -24.94 -1.48
CA THR A 24 36.47 -25.40 -0.67
C THR A 24 36.27 -24.48 0.56
N VAL A 25 37.34 -24.05 1.22
CA VAL A 25 37.26 -23.09 2.34
C VAL A 25 36.80 -21.72 1.85
N ILE A 26 37.30 -21.23 0.71
CA ILE A 26 36.83 -19.99 0.08
C ILE A 26 35.34 -20.11 -0.28
N PHE A 27 34.92 -21.21 -0.91
CA PHE A 27 33.53 -21.43 -1.28
C PHE A 27 32.60 -21.53 -0.06
N ILE A 28 33.00 -22.24 1.00
CA ILE A 28 32.21 -22.30 2.24
C ILE A 28 32.15 -20.92 2.90
N TYR A 29 33.26 -20.17 2.93
CA TYR A 29 33.28 -18.81 3.47
C TYR A 29 32.35 -17.88 2.68
N ASP A 30 32.43 -17.90 1.35
CA ASP A 30 31.58 -17.16 0.41
C ASP A 30 30.09 -17.52 0.65
N TYR A 31 29.75 -18.81 0.56
CA TYR A 31 28.39 -19.33 0.72
C TYR A 31 27.78 -19.05 2.11
N THR A 32 28.57 -19.09 3.18
CA THR A 32 28.08 -18.87 4.56
C THR A 32 28.11 -17.40 4.99
N ARG A 33 28.93 -16.55 4.38
CA ARG A 33 29.00 -15.11 4.66
C ARG A 33 28.05 -14.30 3.78
N TYR A 34 27.80 -14.74 2.54
CA TYR A 34 26.84 -14.09 1.64
C TYR A 34 25.38 -14.47 1.91
N GLY A 35 24.96 -14.15 3.13
CA GLY A 35 23.67 -13.49 3.30
C GLY A 35 23.71 -12.11 2.66
N TYR A 36 23.88 -12.04 1.33
CA TYR A 36 23.86 -10.78 0.57
C TYR A 36 22.56 -10.05 0.90
N GLN A 37 22.71 -8.97 1.65
CA GLN A 37 21.75 -7.88 1.65
C GLN A 37 21.93 -7.27 0.26
N GLY A 38 20.90 -7.33 -0.59
CA GLY A 38 21.00 -6.81 -1.95
C GLY A 38 21.51 -5.37 -1.97
N SER A 39 22.17 -4.96 -3.05
CA SER A 39 22.80 -3.63 -3.16
C SER A 39 21.80 -2.46 -3.27
N GLN A 40 20.50 -2.75 -3.19
CA GLN A 40 19.41 -1.82 -3.40
C GLN A 40 19.04 -1.08 -2.10
N GLU A 41 18.51 0.13 -2.25
CA GLU A 41 18.03 0.97 -1.15
C GLU A 41 17.01 0.23 -0.28
N VAL A 42 17.09 0.41 1.04
CA VAL A 42 16.10 -0.15 1.99
C VAL A 42 14.84 0.71 1.95
N ILE A 43 13.72 0.11 1.54
CA ILE A 43 12.43 0.80 1.32
C ILE A 43 11.38 0.45 2.40
N GLY A 44 11.70 -0.41 3.35
CA GLY A 44 10.78 -0.80 4.42
C GLY A 44 11.29 -1.92 5.32
N THR A 45 10.37 -2.53 6.08
CA THR A 45 10.64 -3.65 6.97
C THR A 45 9.47 -4.64 7.03
N ILE A 46 9.77 -5.89 7.33
CA ILE A 46 8.79 -6.96 7.52
C ILE A 46 8.26 -6.93 8.96
N LEU A 47 7.01 -6.49 9.15
CA LEU A 47 6.37 -6.42 10.48
C LEU A 47 5.89 -7.77 10.98
N TYR A 48 5.33 -8.60 10.09
CA TYR A 48 4.71 -9.87 10.43
C TYR A 48 4.84 -10.88 9.28
N LYS A 49 4.83 -12.16 9.64
CA LYS A 49 4.85 -13.31 8.74
C LYS A 49 4.14 -14.48 9.41
N SER A 50 3.29 -15.19 8.68
CA SER A 50 2.86 -16.55 9.00
C SER A 50 3.36 -17.55 7.95
N ASN A 51 3.63 -18.78 8.38
CA ASN A 51 3.97 -19.93 7.53
C ASN A 51 5.09 -19.61 6.51
N THR A 52 4.91 -19.94 5.22
CA THR A 52 5.99 -19.92 4.23
C THR A 52 5.93 -18.67 3.36
N VAL A 53 6.81 -17.72 3.66
CA VAL A 53 6.99 -16.48 2.89
C VAL A 53 8.44 -16.37 2.44
N LYS A 54 8.62 -16.22 1.12
CA LYS A 54 9.90 -16.16 0.43
C LYS A 54 10.08 -14.80 -0.24
N ARG A 55 11.34 -14.42 -0.42
CA ARG A 55 11.79 -13.21 -1.13
C ARG A 55 12.81 -13.59 -2.17
N LYS A 56 12.84 -12.85 -3.27
CA LYS A 56 13.93 -12.85 -4.25
C LYS A 56 14.38 -11.41 -4.44
N TYR A 57 15.68 -11.16 -4.27
CA TYR A 57 16.29 -9.86 -4.56
C TYR A 57 16.34 -9.63 -6.09
N ASP A 58 16.30 -8.38 -6.55
CA ASP A 58 16.44 -8.02 -7.97
C ASP A 58 17.74 -8.57 -8.61
N SER A 59 18.82 -8.56 -7.83
CA SER A 59 20.15 -9.06 -8.23
C SER A 59 20.33 -10.58 -8.13
N GLU A 60 19.31 -11.33 -7.69
CA GLU A 60 19.41 -12.77 -7.44
C GLU A 60 18.29 -13.57 -8.13
N VAL A 61 18.60 -14.82 -8.50
CA VAL A 61 17.61 -15.76 -9.06
C VAL A 61 17.01 -16.68 -7.98
N VAL A 62 17.57 -16.65 -6.76
CA VAL A 62 17.26 -17.58 -5.68
C VAL A 62 16.20 -17.01 -4.73
N TRP A 63 15.18 -17.83 -4.43
CA TRP A 63 14.21 -17.54 -3.39
C TRP A 63 14.76 -17.88 -2.00
N LYS A 64 14.87 -16.87 -1.14
CA LYS A 64 15.30 -16.98 0.26
C LYS A 64 14.09 -16.80 1.19
N GLU A 65 14.12 -17.44 2.36
CA GLU A 65 13.03 -17.29 3.33
C GLU A 65 13.11 -15.95 4.07
N ILE A 66 11.97 -15.27 4.24
CA ILE A 66 11.88 -14.01 4.98
C ILE A 66 11.79 -14.28 6.49
N LYS A 67 12.46 -13.46 7.30
CA LYS A 67 12.26 -13.37 8.76
C LYS A 67 11.63 -12.02 9.15
N ILE A 68 10.91 -12.00 10.27
CA ILE A 68 10.36 -10.77 10.86
C ILE A 68 11.52 -9.81 11.19
N GLY A 69 11.32 -8.52 10.95
CA GLY A 69 12.32 -7.48 11.15
C GLY A 69 13.40 -7.40 10.05
N ASN A 70 13.36 -8.24 9.01
CA ASN A 70 14.23 -8.05 7.85
C ASN A 70 13.93 -6.73 7.13
N SER A 71 14.99 -6.03 6.69
CA SER A 71 14.88 -4.86 5.83
C SER A 71 14.39 -5.26 4.44
N LEU A 72 13.33 -4.61 3.97
CA LEU A 72 12.83 -4.71 2.61
C LEU A 72 13.64 -3.76 1.73
N GLN A 73 14.03 -4.19 0.53
CA GLN A 73 14.82 -3.39 -0.41
C GLN A 73 14.07 -3.12 -1.70
N ASN A 74 14.54 -2.12 -2.44
CA ASN A 74 13.97 -1.77 -3.72
C ASN A 74 14.07 -2.94 -4.71
N ARG A 75 13.01 -3.14 -5.51
CA ARG A 75 12.87 -4.19 -6.54
C ARG A 75 12.87 -5.62 -5.99
N ASP A 76 12.52 -5.80 -4.71
CA ASP A 76 12.24 -7.11 -4.16
C ASP A 76 10.99 -7.75 -4.81
N THR A 77 11.06 -9.07 -5.00
CA THR A 77 9.86 -9.89 -5.19
C THR A 77 9.54 -10.64 -3.89
N ILE A 78 8.31 -10.52 -3.38
CA ILE A 78 7.80 -11.31 -2.25
C ILE A 78 6.79 -12.35 -2.78
N LEU A 79 6.89 -13.58 -2.25
CA LEU A 79 5.99 -14.68 -2.53
C LEU A 79 5.48 -15.29 -1.22
N THR A 80 4.17 -15.28 -1.03
CA THR A 80 3.47 -16.03 0.03
C THR A 80 2.97 -17.35 -0.54
N SER A 81 3.09 -18.42 0.24
CA SER A 81 2.54 -19.74 -0.12
C SER A 81 1.08 -19.85 0.34
N GLU A 82 0.49 -21.03 0.16
CA GLU A 82 -0.81 -21.38 0.76
C GLU A 82 -0.78 -21.19 2.30
N ASN A 83 -1.90 -20.78 2.89
CA ASN A 83 -2.08 -20.49 4.31
C ASN A 83 -1.03 -19.51 4.89
N SER A 84 -0.33 -18.73 4.06
CA SER A 84 0.81 -17.90 4.46
C SER A 84 0.50 -16.42 4.23
N GLN A 85 0.78 -15.57 5.20
CA GLN A 85 0.51 -14.14 5.14
C GLN A 85 1.78 -13.36 5.50
N ALA A 86 1.94 -12.15 4.95
CA ALA A 86 2.98 -11.23 5.39
C ALA A 86 2.40 -9.83 5.58
N LYS A 87 2.95 -9.06 6.53
CA LYS A 87 2.71 -7.62 6.64
C LYS A 87 4.03 -6.88 6.57
N ILE A 88 4.11 -5.93 5.66
CA ILE A 88 5.28 -5.08 5.45
C ILE A 88 4.91 -3.62 5.69
N ARG A 89 5.86 -2.83 6.19
CA ARG A 89 5.73 -1.38 6.34
C ARG A 89 6.79 -0.70 5.50
N LEU A 90 6.37 0.20 4.61
CA LEU A 90 7.25 1.01 3.78
C LEU A 90 7.76 2.25 4.54
N LEU A 91 8.82 2.87 4.04
CA LEU A 91 9.37 4.11 4.61
C LEU A 91 8.37 5.29 4.64
N ASP A 92 7.41 5.33 3.70
CA ASP A 92 6.38 6.37 3.67
C ASP A 92 5.27 6.19 4.73
N GLY A 93 5.36 5.12 5.53
CA GLY A 93 4.38 4.75 6.55
C GLY A 93 3.21 3.91 6.03
N SER A 94 3.16 3.60 4.73
CA SER A 94 2.16 2.67 4.18
C SER A 94 2.40 1.25 4.69
N GLU A 95 1.31 0.56 4.99
CA GLU A 95 1.33 -0.86 5.38
C GLU A 95 0.68 -1.69 4.29
N ILE A 96 1.31 -2.80 3.93
CA ILE A 96 0.81 -3.74 2.91
C ILE A 96 0.71 -5.11 3.59
N THR A 97 -0.50 -5.64 3.65
CA THR A 97 -0.77 -7.02 4.03
C THR A 97 -0.90 -7.85 2.75
N ILE A 98 -0.12 -8.91 2.66
CA ILE A 98 -0.03 -9.81 1.52
C ILE A 98 -0.76 -11.10 1.90
N ALA A 99 -1.82 -11.43 1.16
CA ALA A 99 -2.61 -12.64 1.35
C ALA A 99 -1.79 -13.90 1.02
N GLU A 100 -2.39 -15.08 1.18
CA GLU A 100 -1.81 -16.33 0.68
C GLU A 100 -1.72 -16.38 -0.85
N ASN A 101 -0.94 -17.33 -1.36
CA ASN A 101 -0.80 -17.60 -2.80
C ASN A 101 -0.55 -16.34 -3.64
N SER A 102 0.20 -15.38 -3.09
CA SER A 102 0.36 -14.04 -3.64
C SER A 102 1.82 -13.76 -4.01
N MET A 103 2.02 -13.17 -5.18
CA MET A 103 3.33 -12.74 -5.65
C MET A 103 3.29 -11.25 -5.99
N ILE A 104 4.15 -10.47 -5.33
CA ILE A 104 4.32 -9.04 -5.59
C ILE A 104 5.76 -8.69 -5.91
N PHE A 105 5.92 -7.72 -6.79
CA PHE A 105 7.16 -7.01 -7.05
C PHE A 105 7.02 -5.57 -6.57
N ILE A 106 8.03 -5.04 -5.88
CA ILE A 106 7.96 -3.74 -5.20
C ILE A 106 9.01 -2.81 -5.81
N ASP A 107 8.58 -1.82 -6.57
CA ASP A 107 9.44 -0.85 -7.25
C ASP A 107 9.28 0.54 -6.63
N TYR A 108 10.36 1.10 -6.10
CA TYR A 108 10.40 2.40 -5.44
C TYR A 108 11.17 3.37 -6.32
N LEU A 109 10.48 4.38 -6.85
CA LEU A 109 11.05 5.35 -7.80
C LEU A 109 10.57 6.76 -7.48
N ASP A 110 11.48 7.72 -7.42
CA ASP A 110 11.22 9.14 -7.12
C ASP A 110 10.40 9.37 -5.82
N ASN A 111 10.68 8.62 -4.75
CA ASN A 111 9.90 8.66 -3.50
C ASN A 111 8.42 8.25 -3.68
N ARG A 112 8.15 7.37 -4.65
CA ARG A 112 6.85 6.75 -4.94
C ARG A 112 7.01 5.24 -4.99
N ALA A 113 6.27 4.53 -4.16
CA ALA A 113 6.16 3.09 -4.27
C ALA A 113 5.16 2.69 -5.37
N ASN A 114 5.56 1.70 -6.17
CA ASN A 114 4.75 1.02 -7.16
C ASN A 114 4.77 -0.48 -6.83
N LEU A 115 3.60 -1.06 -6.58
CA LEU A 115 3.43 -2.47 -6.27
C LEU A 115 2.89 -3.17 -7.51
N GLU A 116 3.60 -4.12 -8.08
CA GLU A 116 3.08 -4.96 -9.17
C GLU A 116 2.62 -6.31 -8.63
N ILE A 117 1.34 -6.63 -8.80
CA ILE A 117 0.76 -7.92 -8.41
C ILE A 117 0.74 -8.89 -9.60
N SER A 118 1.41 -10.03 -9.43
CA SER A 118 1.42 -11.11 -10.42
C SER A 118 0.23 -12.05 -10.26
N GLU A 119 -0.07 -12.44 -9.02
CA GLU A 119 -1.25 -13.21 -8.62
C GLU A 119 -1.53 -13.01 -7.11
N GLY A 120 -2.74 -13.36 -6.67
CA GLY A 120 -3.15 -13.36 -5.26
C GLY A 120 -3.87 -12.09 -4.81
N GLY A 121 -3.73 -11.71 -3.53
CA GLY A 121 -4.44 -10.60 -2.90
C GLY A 121 -3.56 -9.71 -2.02
N LEU A 122 -3.87 -8.40 -2.00
CA LEU A 122 -3.20 -7.41 -1.16
C LEU A 122 -4.21 -6.48 -0.50
N GLN A 123 -3.97 -6.15 0.76
CA GLN A 123 -4.60 -5.03 1.44
C GLN A 123 -3.56 -3.96 1.69
N ILE A 124 -3.79 -2.76 1.18
CA ILE A 124 -2.90 -1.62 1.35
C ILE A 124 -3.60 -0.59 2.23
N THR A 125 -2.94 -0.22 3.32
CA THR A 125 -3.34 0.85 4.23
C THR A 125 -2.37 2.00 4.12
N ARG A 126 -2.88 3.19 3.78
CA ARG A 126 -2.07 4.40 3.58
C ARG A 126 -2.66 5.61 4.27
N LYS A 127 -1.89 6.20 5.17
CA LYS A 127 -2.28 7.44 5.87
C LYS A 127 -1.85 8.66 5.06
N SER A 128 -2.73 9.66 5.00
CA SER A 128 -2.45 10.91 4.29
C SER A 128 -1.41 11.73 5.06
N ASN A 129 -0.19 11.82 4.54
CA ASN A 129 0.83 12.68 5.11
C ASN A 129 0.55 14.13 4.70
N SER A 130 0.05 14.92 5.66
CA SER A 130 -0.55 16.25 5.46
C SER A 130 0.43 17.37 5.02
N LYS A 131 1.59 17.06 4.44
CA LYS A 131 2.57 18.04 3.96
C LYS A 131 2.97 17.75 2.53
N GLU A 132 2.52 18.64 1.64
CA GLU A 132 3.14 19.01 0.37
C GLU A 132 3.50 17.85 -0.59
N ASN A 133 2.63 17.66 -1.60
CA ASN A 133 2.66 16.59 -2.60
C ASN A 133 2.31 15.21 -2.03
N THR A 134 1.01 14.88 -2.06
CA THR A 134 0.52 13.51 -1.87
C THR A 134 0.92 12.62 -3.06
N SER A 135 2.20 12.26 -3.12
CA SER A 135 2.76 11.14 -3.91
C SER A 135 1.75 9.99 -3.88
N SER A 136 1.22 9.53 -5.01
CA SER A 136 0.27 8.42 -5.04
C SER A 136 0.99 7.09 -5.07
N LEU A 137 0.54 6.12 -4.29
CA LEU A 137 1.03 4.74 -4.39
C LEU A 137 0.45 4.10 -5.66
N GLY A 138 1.32 3.62 -6.56
CA GLY A 138 0.92 2.86 -7.73
C GLY A 138 0.67 1.40 -7.37
N ILE A 139 -0.42 0.81 -7.86
CA ILE A 139 -0.70 -0.61 -7.81
C ILE A 139 -0.92 -1.07 -9.25
N ARG A 140 -0.07 -1.97 -9.74
CA ARG A 140 0.03 -2.40 -11.12
C ARG A 140 -0.39 -3.86 -11.29
N SER A 141 -1.06 -4.16 -12.40
CA SER A 141 -1.37 -5.53 -12.84
C SER A 141 -1.04 -5.63 -14.32
N GLY A 142 0.21 -6.00 -14.62
CA GLY A 142 0.78 -5.86 -15.96
C GLY A 142 0.73 -4.39 -16.41
N ASP A 143 -0.07 -4.13 -17.44
CA ASP A 143 -0.19 -2.81 -18.08
C ASP A 143 -1.18 -1.87 -17.37
N GLY A 144 -2.05 -2.37 -16.49
CA GLY A 144 -3.02 -1.55 -15.76
C GLY A 144 -2.44 -0.93 -14.49
N VAL A 145 -2.76 0.34 -14.20
CA VAL A 145 -2.31 1.10 -13.04
C VAL A 145 -3.48 1.70 -12.24
N LEU A 146 -3.51 1.42 -10.93
CA LEU A 146 -4.40 1.97 -9.92
C LEU A 146 -3.59 2.89 -9.00
N LYS A 147 -4.02 4.13 -8.78
CA LYS A 147 -3.29 5.12 -7.95
C LYS A 147 -4.03 5.36 -6.65
N LEU A 148 -3.53 4.77 -5.55
CA LEU A 148 -4.03 5.02 -4.21
C LEU A 148 -3.46 6.36 -3.70
N VAL A 149 -4.35 7.30 -3.40
CA VAL A 149 -3.95 8.57 -2.77
C VAL A 149 -3.81 8.35 -1.26
N GLU A 150 -4.88 7.90 -0.63
CA GLU A 150 -5.02 7.72 0.82
C GLU A 150 -6.12 6.70 1.14
N GLY A 151 -6.10 6.12 2.34
CA GLY A 151 -7.11 5.20 2.85
C GLY A 151 -6.70 3.73 2.77
N VAL A 152 -7.69 2.84 2.69
CA VAL A 152 -7.52 1.39 2.68
C VAL A 152 -8.16 0.81 1.42
N VAL A 153 -7.37 0.06 0.64
CA VAL A 153 -7.82 -0.62 -0.57
C VAL A 153 -7.40 -2.08 -0.54
N ASN A 154 -8.34 -2.97 -0.84
CA ASN A 154 -8.08 -4.38 -1.10
C ASN A 154 -8.01 -4.57 -2.62
N VAL A 155 -7.03 -5.34 -3.10
CA VAL A 155 -6.86 -5.68 -4.52
C VAL A 155 -6.59 -7.18 -4.67
N GLU A 156 -7.11 -7.78 -5.74
CA GLU A 156 -7.01 -9.21 -6.03
C GLU A 156 -6.77 -9.39 -7.52
N LYS A 157 -5.87 -10.32 -7.86
CA LYS A 157 -5.59 -10.72 -9.23
C LYS A 157 -5.57 -12.25 -9.32
N LYS A 158 -6.59 -12.82 -9.93
CA LYS A 158 -6.69 -14.26 -10.16
C LYS A 158 -5.74 -14.65 -11.30
N LYS A 159 -5.04 -15.79 -11.17
CA LYS A 159 -3.96 -16.26 -12.05
C LYS A 159 -4.25 -16.17 -13.56
N ASN A 160 -5.51 -16.40 -13.96
CA ASN A 160 -5.96 -16.42 -15.36
C ASN A 160 -6.68 -15.13 -15.80
N GLN A 161 -6.75 -14.09 -14.96
CA GLN A 161 -7.38 -12.81 -15.27
C GLN A 161 -6.33 -11.73 -15.57
N LYS A 162 -6.58 -10.94 -16.63
CA LYS A 162 -5.78 -9.73 -16.95
C LYS A 162 -6.22 -8.50 -16.15
N THR A 163 -7.48 -8.49 -15.72
CA THR A 163 -8.10 -7.41 -14.94
C THR A 163 -7.73 -7.52 -13.47
N LEU A 164 -7.39 -6.38 -12.85
CA LEU A 164 -7.28 -6.26 -11.41
C LEU A 164 -8.67 -6.03 -10.81
N GLU A 165 -9.07 -6.86 -9.85
CA GLU A 165 -10.28 -6.68 -9.04
C GLU A 165 -9.90 -5.86 -7.79
N TYR A 166 -10.68 -4.84 -7.40
CA TYR A 166 -10.37 -4.01 -6.23
C TYR A 166 -11.61 -3.59 -5.44
N ALA A 167 -11.49 -3.43 -4.13
CA ALA A 167 -12.50 -2.83 -3.25
C ALA A 167 -11.88 -1.71 -2.42
N ILE A 168 -12.56 -0.56 -2.38
CA ILE A 168 -12.15 0.57 -1.55
C ILE A 168 -12.86 0.41 -0.21
N VAL A 169 -12.09 0.18 0.85
CA VAL A 169 -12.61 0.12 2.24
C VAL A 169 -12.74 1.53 2.80
N SER A 170 -11.78 2.41 2.50
CA SER A 170 -11.84 3.83 2.87
C SER A 170 -10.92 4.68 1.98
N GLY A 171 -11.18 5.99 1.91
CA GLY A 171 -10.31 6.97 1.25
C GLY A 171 -10.50 7.08 -0.27
N SER A 172 -9.41 7.42 -0.97
CA SER A 172 -9.45 7.95 -2.33
C SER A 172 -8.50 7.19 -3.28
N VAL A 173 -9.06 6.61 -4.34
CA VAL A 173 -8.34 5.88 -5.38
C VAL A 173 -8.65 6.48 -6.76
N LYS A 174 -7.63 6.59 -7.61
CA LYS A 174 -7.73 7.07 -9.00
C LYS A 174 -7.33 5.96 -9.96
N VAL A 175 -8.23 5.54 -10.85
CA VAL A 175 -7.90 4.64 -11.96
C VAL A 175 -7.28 5.46 -13.09
N ASP A 176 -6.22 4.96 -13.73
CA ASP A 176 -5.63 5.65 -14.89
C ASP A 176 -6.51 5.47 -16.15
N PRO A 177 -6.94 6.55 -16.83
CA PRO A 177 -7.72 6.45 -18.06
C PRO A 177 -7.00 5.78 -19.22
N SER A 178 -5.66 5.71 -19.19
CA SER A 178 -4.85 5.07 -20.23
C SER A 178 -4.66 3.56 -20.03
N ASN A 179 -5.28 2.96 -19.00
CA ASN A 179 -5.22 1.52 -18.75
C ASN A 179 -5.81 0.73 -19.93
N PRO A 180 -5.09 -0.26 -20.51
CA PRO A 180 -5.59 -1.04 -21.65
C PRO A 180 -6.67 -2.06 -21.26
N PHE A 181 -6.83 -2.35 -19.96
CA PHE A 181 -7.89 -3.17 -19.41
C PHE A 181 -8.61 -2.42 -18.28
N PRO A 182 -9.95 -2.51 -18.17
CA PRO A 182 -10.67 -1.90 -17.07
C PRO A 182 -10.24 -2.55 -15.75
N MET A 183 -9.98 -1.71 -14.75
CA MET A 183 -9.86 -2.16 -13.37
C MET A 183 -11.26 -2.30 -12.79
N LEU A 184 -11.55 -3.43 -12.15
CA LEU A 184 -12.91 -3.82 -11.79
C LEU A 184 -13.18 -3.52 -10.31
N PRO A 185 -13.96 -2.48 -9.97
CA PRO A 185 -14.41 -2.28 -8.60
C PRO A 185 -15.41 -3.38 -8.21
N LYS A 186 -15.07 -4.19 -7.22
CA LYS A 186 -16.01 -5.11 -6.55
C LYS A 186 -16.92 -4.32 -5.61
N LYS A 187 -18.18 -4.74 -5.53
CA LYS A 187 -19.21 -4.12 -4.67
C LYS A 187 -19.34 -4.76 -3.28
N SER A 188 -18.89 -6.01 -3.11
CA SER A 188 -18.87 -6.72 -1.83
C SER A 188 -17.43 -6.84 -1.35
N LEU A 189 -17.25 -6.72 -0.02
CA LEU A 189 -15.97 -6.89 0.66
C LEU A 189 -15.75 -8.35 1.10
N ASP A 190 -16.83 -9.14 1.22
CA ASP A 190 -16.87 -10.49 1.79
C ASP A 190 -15.98 -11.51 1.05
N GLU A 191 -15.68 -11.28 -0.23
CA GLU A 191 -14.72 -12.10 -0.98
C GLU A 191 -13.26 -11.76 -0.61
N PHE A 192 -12.96 -10.49 -0.28
CA PHE A 192 -11.63 -10.05 0.15
C PHE A 192 -11.33 -10.43 1.60
N GLU A 193 -12.30 -10.41 2.50
CA GLU A 193 -12.09 -10.78 3.91
C GLU A 193 -11.57 -12.21 4.05
N LYS A 194 -11.97 -13.11 3.13
CA LYS A 194 -11.46 -14.49 3.03
C LYS A 194 -9.97 -14.58 2.69
N LEU A 195 -9.41 -13.57 2.02
CA LEU A 195 -7.97 -13.49 1.68
C LEU A 195 -7.13 -13.02 2.88
N PHE A 196 -7.77 -12.41 3.88
CA PHE A 196 -7.14 -11.91 5.10
C PHE A 196 -7.82 -12.51 6.34
N PRO A 197 -7.80 -13.86 6.51
CA PRO A 197 -8.36 -14.48 7.70
C PRO A 197 -7.66 -13.88 8.93
N VAL A 198 -8.46 -13.36 9.87
CA VAL A 198 -7.94 -12.87 11.15
C VAL A 198 -7.28 -14.06 11.84
N ALA A 199 -5.97 -13.98 12.05
CA ALA A 199 -5.21 -15.07 12.66
C ALA A 199 -5.83 -15.44 14.02
N ALA A 200 -6.22 -16.71 14.17
CA ALA A 200 -6.92 -17.19 15.36
C ALA A 200 -6.12 -16.95 16.66
N ASP A 201 -4.78 -16.91 16.55
CA ASP A 201 -3.86 -16.61 17.67
C ASP A 201 -3.98 -15.20 18.26
N ILE A 202 -4.69 -14.26 17.61
CA ILE A 202 -4.87 -12.89 18.11
C ILE A 202 -6.10 -12.77 19.04
N GLN A 203 -7.00 -13.78 19.07
CA GLN A 203 -8.22 -13.72 19.90
C GLN A 203 -8.04 -14.25 21.34
N THR A 204 -6.89 -14.84 21.68
CA THR A 204 -6.65 -15.45 23.00
C THR A 204 -5.94 -14.52 24.01
N THR A 205 -5.64 -13.27 23.65
CA THR A 205 -4.87 -12.33 24.51
C THR A 205 -5.51 -10.95 24.69
N GLN A 206 -6.85 -10.87 24.73
CA GLN A 206 -7.58 -9.70 25.23
C GLN A 206 -8.73 -10.06 26.21
N SER A 207 -8.42 -10.86 27.23
CA SER A 207 -9.29 -11.05 28.40
C SER A 207 -8.54 -11.50 29.66
N LEU A 208 -7.42 -10.85 29.96
CA LEU A 208 -6.83 -10.86 31.30
C LEU A 208 -6.89 -9.46 31.88
N GLN A 209 -8.05 -9.14 32.47
CA GLN A 209 -8.22 -7.97 33.32
C GLN A 209 -7.60 -8.24 34.70
N GLU A 210 -7.14 -7.17 35.32
CA GLU A 210 -6.36 -7.13 36.56
C GLU A 210 -7.00 -7.81 37.78
N SER A 211 -6.14 -8.09 38.77
CA SER A 211 -6.45 -8.49 40.15
C SER A 211 -7.09 -9.89 40.31
N GLU A 212 -6.85 -10.64 41.39
CA GLU A 212 -6.65 -10.20 42.78
C GLU A 212 -5.50 -10.89 43.52
N THR A 213 -4.84 -10.13 44.39
CA THR A 213 -4.22 -10.66 45.61
C THR A 213 -5.27 -10.84 46.70
N ALA A 214 -5.58 -12.08 47.11
CA ALA A 214 -6.13 -12.33 48.45
C ALA A 214 -5.93 -13.79 48.90
N ASN A 215 -5.71 -13.93 50.21
CA ASN A 215 -5.40 -15.17 50.92
C ASN A 215 -6.56 -16.18 51.02
N SER A 216 -6.17 -17.45 51.11
CA SER A 216 -6.72 -18.47 52.03
C SER A 216 -8.16 -19.02 51.87
N SER A 217 -8.16 -20.34 51.63
CA SER A 217 -8.97 -21.38 52.28
C SER A 217 -10.49 -21.44 52.06
N SER A 218 -10.92 -22.56 51.44
CA SER A 218 -12.01 -23.49 51.85
C SER A 218 -13.37 -22.91 52.30
N SER A 219 -14.54 -23.45 51.92
CA SER A 219 -14.95 -24.67 51.19
C SER A 219 -16.50 -24.75 51.28
N ILE A 220 -17.14 -25.77 50.69
CA ILE A 220 -18.58 -26.14 50.87
C ILE A 220 -19.52 -25.14 50.13
N GLU A 221 -20.17 -25.47 49.01
CA GLU A 221 -21.10 -26.56 48.65
C GLU A 221 -22.59 -26.23 48.96
N SER A 222 -23.46 -26.71 48.06
CA SER A 222 -24.94 -26.78 48.11
C SER A 222 -25.80 -25.56 47.67
N ASN A 223 -26.40 -25.71 46.49
CA ASN A 223 -27.80 -25.47 46.09
C ASN A 223 -28.67 -24.43 46.84
N SER A 224 -29.27 -23.51 46.07
CA SER A 224 -30.74 -23.49 45.93
C SER A 224 -31.24 -22.72 44.70
N THR A 225 -32.08 -23.40 43.91
CA THR A 225 -33.08 -22.88 42.97
C THR A 225 -33.93 -21.73 43.53
N PHE A 226 -34.25 -20.69 42.75
CA PHE A 226 -35.63 -20.32 42.37
C PHE A 226 -35.72 -19.17 41.33
N GLU A 227 -36.90 -19.12 40.69
CA GLU A 227 -37.42 -18.32 39.57
C GLU A 227 -37.13 -16.80 39.54
N GLY A 228 -37.47 -16.13 38.41
CA GLY A 228 -37.77 -14.69 38.52
C GLY A 228 -37.95 -13.76 37.31
N ASN A 229 -38.52 -14.21 36.19
CA ASN A 229 -39.29 -13.35 35.25
C ASN A 229 -38.62 -12.13 34.53
N THR A 230 -38.51 -12.26 33.20
CA THR A 230 -38.98 -11.31 32.15
C THR A 230 -39.20 -9.81 32.50
N GLN A 231 -38.48 -8.90 31.84
CA GLN A 231 -39.06 -8.04 30.78
C GLN A 231 -38.03 -7.20 29.99
N LYS A 232 -38.39 -6.91 28.73
CA LYS A 232 -37.68 -5.99 27.83
C LYS A 232 -37.96 -4.53 28.21
N GLN A 233 -37.02 -3.62 27.95
CA GLN A 233 -37.36 -2.35 27.28
C GLN A 233 -36.13 -1.64 26.67
N ASN A 234 -36.41 -0.84 25.63
CA ASN A 234 -35.44 -0.05 24.87
C ASN A 234 -34.94 1.16 25.69
N TYR A 235 -33.78 1.69 25.31
CA TYR A 235 -33.43 3.10 25.56
C TYR A 235 -32.96 3.77 24.27
N ASP A 236 -33.80 4.69 23.80
CA ASP A 236 -33.40 5.92 23.11
C ASP A 236 -33.23 7.00 24.20
N TYR A 237 -32.28 7.93 24.06
CA TYR A 237 -32.42 9.32 24.53
C TYR A 237 -31.23 10.21 24.13
N ASP A 238 -31.55 11.47 23.81
CA ASP A 238 -30.66 12.56 23.39
C ASP A 238 -30.75 13.76 24.38
N LYS A 239 -29.83 14.74 24.27
CA LYS A 239 -29.75 16.09 24.92
C LYS A 239 -29.42 16.25 26.42
N VAL A 240 -28.62 17.30 26.71
CA VAL A 240 -28.95 18.59 27.41
C VAL A 240 -27.88 19.66 27.02
N GLN A 241 -28.22 20.74 26.29
CA GLN A 241 -28.29 22.21 26.66
C GLN A 241 -27.04 22.83 27.35
N LYS A 242 -26.52 24.06 27.07
CA LYS A 242 -26.92 25.34 26.40
C LYS A 242 -27.32 26.48 27.38
N VAL A 243 -26.62 27.63 27.28
CA VAL A 243 -26.95 28.94 27.89
C VAL A 243 -26.89 30.05 26.79
N SER A 244 -26.79 31.35 27.10
CA SER A 244 -27.17 32.46 26.18
C SER A 244 -26.32 33.76 26.28
N ASP A 245 -26.51 34.64 25.29
CA ASP A 245 -26.02 36.04 25.17
C ASP A 245 -26.71 37.03 26.16
N PRO A 246 -26.41 38.36 26.14
CA PRO A 246 -27.14 39.24 25.20
C PRO A 246 -26.47 40.57 24.70
N THR A 247 -27.06 41.08 23.61
CA THR A 247 -27.28 42.51 23.24
C THR A 247 -26.31 43.32 22.35
N VAL A 248 -26.96 44.25 21.62
CA VAL A 248 -26.52 45.02 20.44
C VAL A 248 -26.20 46.48 20.81
N ASN A 249 -25.30 47.14 20.06
CA ASN A 249 -25.41 48.59 19.86
C ASN A 249 -24.93 49.03 18.46
N LYS A 250 -25.43 50.18 17.98
CA LYS A 250 -25.38 50.60 16.56
C LYS A 250 -24.97 52.07 16.47
N LYS A 251 -24.00 52.43 15.62
CA LYS A 251 -23.72 53.82 15.21
C LYS A 251 -23.09 53.90 13.82
N ASN A 252 -23.46 54.94 13.08
CA ASN A 252 -22.95 55.29 11.75
C ASN A 252 -21.78 56.30 11.89
N GLU A 253 -20.93 56.40 10.88
CA GLU A 253 -20.36 57.68 10.42
C GLU A 253 -19.81 57.55 8.98
N GLU A 254 -19.45 58.69 8.36
CA GLU A 254 -19.59 58.94 6.92
C GLU A 254 -18.29 59.32 6.17
N PHE A 255 -18.30 59.16 4.85
CA PHE A 255 -17.48 59.83 3.81
C PHE A 255 -15.95 60.02 3.98
N LYS A 256 -15.18 59.51 2.98
CA LYS A 256 -14.64 60.37 1.89
C LYS A 256 -13.92 59.59 0.77
N ASN A 257 -14.14 60.03 -0.48
CA ASN A 257 -13.26 59.73 -1.62
C ASN A 257 -12.17 60.80 -1.72
N SER A 258 -10.97 60.42 -2.18
CA SER A 258 -10.04 61.33 -2.85
C SER A 258 -9.09 60.55 -3.75
N GLU A 259 -9.00 60.95 -5.01
CA GLU A 259 -8.22 60.30 -6.07
C GLU A 259 -7.13 61.26 -6.58
N SER A 260 -5.86 60.85 -6.55
CA SER A 260 -4.78 61.47 -7.33
C SER A 260 -3.58 60.51 -7.49
N ASN A 261 -3.05 60.49 -8.71
CA ASN A 261 -2.05 59.57 -9.28
C ASN A 261 -0.72 60.35 -9.51
N PRO A 262 0.36 59.83 -10.14
CA PRO A 262 0.97 58.48 -10.18
C PRO A 262 2.43 58.46 -9.69
N GLU A 263 3.02 57.28 -9.44
CA GLU A 263 4.33 56.93 -10.06
C GLU A 263 4.68 55.42 -10.02
N SER A 264 5.70 55.04 -10.78
CA SER A 264 5.89 53.70 -11.33
C SER A 264 6.43 52.60 -10.39
N ARG A 265 5.99 51.35 -10.62
CA ARG A 265 6.86 50.17 -10.88
C ARG A 265 6.08 48.90 -11.30
N HIS A 266 6.53 48.31 -12.40
CA HIS A 266 6.26 46.96 -12.94
C HIS A 266 5.04 46.15 -12.44
N ASN A 267 4.01 46.03 -13.29
CA ASN A 267 3.00 44.97 -13.21
C ASN A 267 3.12 44.01 -14.41
N SER A 268 3.76 42.86 -14.21
CA SER A 268 3.93 41.80 -15.23
C SER A 268 2.98 40.61 -15.05
N HIS A 269 2.16 40.59 -14.00
CA HIS A 269 1.32 39.43 -13.65
C HIS A 269 -0.04 39.41 -14.38
N SER A 270 -0.62 40.56 -14.73
CA SER A 270 -1.96 40.60 -15.36
C SER A 270 -1.98 40.12 -16.82
N LEU A 271 -0.90 40.35 -17.58
CA LEU A 271 -0.86 40.03 -19.01
C LEU A 271 -0.78 38.51 -19.29
N SER A 272 -0.19 37.74 -18.36
CA SER A 272 -0.07 36.29 -18.47
C SER A 272 -1.39 35.58 -18.19
N GLU A 273 -2.19 36.07 -17.23
CA GLU A 273 -3.50 35.53 -16.90
C GLU A 273 -4.51 35.74 -18.04
N VAL A 274 -4.63 36.97 -18.57
CA VAL A 274 -5.50 37.28 -19.72
C VAL A 274 -5.14 36.42 -20.94
N LYS A 275 -3.84 36.21 -21.21
CA LYS A 275 -3.36 35.38 -22.33
C LYS A 275 -3.65 33.88 -22.10
N LYS A 276 -3.60 33.40 -20.86
CA LYS A 276 -3.94 32.02 -20.47
C LYS A 276 -5.45 31.77 -20.57
N GLN A 277 -6.26 32.71 -20.11
CA GLN A 277 -7.72 32.65 -20.14
C GLN A 277 -8.25 32.70 -21.59
N LYS A 278 -7.68 33.56 -22.45
CA LYS A 278 -8.01 33.59 -23.89
C LYS A 278 -7.69 32.26 -24.58
N ARG A 279 -6.51 31.68 -24.34
CA ARG A 279 -6.13 30.36 -24.90
C ARG A 279 -7.11 29.26 -24.47
N MET A 280 -7.50 29.21 -23.21
CA MET A 280 -8.46 28.24 -22.69
C MET A 280 -9.83 28.35 -23.39
N SER A 281 -10.28 29.58 -23.70
CA SER A 281 -11.54 29.80 -24.43
C SER A 281 -11.47 29.38 -25.91
N GLU A 282 -10.32 29.56 -26.58
CA GLU A 282 -10.12 29.10 -27.96
C GLU A 282 -10.03 27.57 -28.05
N GLU A 283 -9.44 26.93 -27.04
CA GLU A 283 -9.31 25.48 -26.95
C GLU A 283 -10.67 24.79 -26.70
N LEU A 284 -11.50 25.35 -25.82
CA LEU A 284 -12.90 24.95 -25.65
C LEU A 284 -13.71 25.07 -26.96
N LEU A 285 -13.56 26.17 -27.69
CA LEU A 285 -14.22 26.37 -28.98
C LEU A 285 -13.78 25.35 -30.04
N ARG A 286 -12.51 24.93 -30.03
CA ARG A 286 -12.00 23.87 -30.90
C ARG A 286 -12.60 22.51 -30.53
N GLN A 287 -12.60 22.15 -29.25
CA GLN A 287 -13.20 20.89 -28.77
C GLN A 287 -14.70 20.81 -29.11
N GLU A 288 -15.45 21.90 -28.99
CA GLU A 288 -16.87 21.89 -29.35
C GLU A 288 -17.10 21.73 -30.86
N LYS A 289 -16.33 22.43 -31.70
CA LYS A 289 -16.37 22.26 -33.17
C LYS A 289 -16.05 20.83 -33.59
N GLU A 290 -15.05 20.21 -32.97
CA GLU A 290 -14.62 18.85 -33.25
C GLU A 290 -15.61 17.79 -32.74
N LYS A 291 -16.29 18.06 -31.62
CA LYS A 291 -17.44 17.26 -31.15
C LYS A 291 -18.60 17.33 -32.16
N ARG A 292 -18.98 18.52 -32.62
CA ARG A 292 -20.05 18.70 -33.62
C ARG A 292 -19.70 18.08 -34.98
N ARG A 293 -18.42 18.04 -35.36
CA ARG A 293 -17.96 17.34 -36.57
C ARG A 293 -18.17 15.83 -36.45
N ARG A 294 -17.66 15.21 -35.38
CA ARG A 294 -17.83 13.77 -35.12
C ARG A 294 -19.31 13.36 -35.00
N GLU A 295 -20.16 14.23 -34.46
CA GLU A 295 -21.60 13.96 -34.40
C GLU A 295 -22.27 13.93 -35.79
N ARG A 296 -21.81 14.74 -36.76
CA ARG A 296 -22.28 14.65 -38.15
C ARG A 296 -21.79 13.38 -38.82
N GLU A 297 -20.49 13.08 -38.71
CA GLU A 297 -19.89 11.86 -39.25
C GLU A 297 -20.59 10.60 -38.70
N TYR A 298 -20.97 10.59 -37.42
CA TYR A 298 -21.76 9.51 -36.81
C TYR A 298 -23.21 9.43 -37.32
N ARG A 299 -23.86 10.57 -37.57
CA ARG A 299 -25.21 10.61 -38.18
C ARG A 299 -25.16 10.11 -39.64
N GLU A 300 -24.19 10.55 -40.42
CA GLU A 300 -23.97 10.12 -41.81
C GLU A 300 -23.68 8.61 -41.89
N GLN A 301 -22.82 8.07 -41.03
CA GLN A 301 -22.60 6.61 -40.94
C GLN A 301 -23.87 5.84 -40.56
N LYS A 302 -24.71 6.39 -39.68
CA LYS A 302 -25.98 5.78 -39.25
C LYS A 302 -27.07 5.85 -40.32
N GLU A 303 -27.07 6.89 -41.16
CA GLU A 303 -27.92 7.00 -42.35
C GLU A 303 -27.46 6.02 -43.43
N PHE A 304 -26.14 5.89 -43.66
CA PHE A 304 -25.57 4.96 -44.63
C PHE A 304 -25.83 3.48 -44.27
N LEU A 305 -25.92 3.15 -42.98
CA LEU A 305 -26.33 1.82 -42.51
C LEU A 305 -27.84 1.52 -42.60
N ARG A 306 -28.65 2.45 -43.12
CA ARG A 306 -30.11 2.31 -43.28
C ARG A 306 -30.58 2.24 -44.73
N MET A 307 -29.67 2.35 -45.70
CA MET A 307 -29.90 2.06 -47.12
C MET A 307 -29.40 0.65 -47.46
#